data_AF-A0A6B2LKN2-F1
#
_entry.id   AF-A0A6B2LKN2-F1
#
_cell.length_a   1.000
_cell.length_b   1.000
_cell.length_c   1.000
_cell.angle_alpha   90.00
_cell.angle_beta   90.00
_cell.angle_gamma   90.00
#
_symmetry.space_group_name_H-M   'P 1'
#
loop_
_entity.id
_entity.type
_entity.pdbx_description
1 polymer ?
#
loop_
_entity_poly.entity_id
_entity_poly.type
_entity_poly.pdbx_seq_one_letter_code
_entity_poly.pdbx_strand_id
1 'polypeptide(L)'
;MAILTETGTLYTEGEGIYKALGHDSRQDKSTPTLVANLKNLNITEISCGSTFTTAISDSGNVYIWGTLKWSGEVLPPSRVKCLDRIFITSISCGTKHVLALSKTGKVYSWGDNTFGQLGRNTEGNSHQIPAEIEDLKSIEAIHCGTHHSVALSSIGEIFIWGHNLARQC
;
A
#
# COMPACT_ATOMS: atom_id res chain seq x y z
N MET A 1 10.77 7.23 -8.36
CA MET A 1 10.67 5.96 -9.11
C MET A 1 11.22 4.83 -8.24
N ALA A 2 10.65 3.63 -8.36
CA ALA A 2 11.17 2.42 -7.73
C ALA A 2 11.46 1.38 -8.82
N ILE A 3 12.54 0.64 -8.67
CA ILE A 3 13.03 -0.37 -9.62
C ILE A 3 13.24 -1.66 -8.84
N LEU A 4 12.63 -2.74 -9.34
CA LEU A 4 12.77 -4.09 -8.79
C LEU A 4 13.56 -4.96 -9.76
N THR A 5 14.62 -5.60 -9.28
CA THR A 5 15.37 -6.58 -10.08
C THR A 5 14.69 -7.95 -10.05
N GLU A 6 15.03 -8.84 -10.99
CA GLU A 6 14.57 -10.24 -10.99
C GLU A 6 14.96 -11.01 -9.71
N THR A 7 16.03 -10.57 -9.05
CA THR A 7 16.51 -11.12 -7.77
C THR A 7 15.77 -10.54 -6.55
N GLY A 8 14.72 -9.74 -6.77
CA GLY A 8 13.92 -9.09 -5.73
C GLY A 8 14.62 -7.96 -4.99
N THR A 9 15.69 -7.40 -5.56
CA THR A 9 16.44 -6.30 -4.96
C THR A 9 15.80 -4.96 -5.32
N LEU A 10 15.49 -4.16 -4.30
CA LEU A 10 14.81 -2.88 -4.45
C LEU A 10 15.78 -1.70 -4.57
N TYR A 11 15.60 -0.92 -5.63
CA TYR A 11 16.24 0.38 -5.82
C TYR A 11 15.19 1.48 -5.92
N THR A 12 15.53 2.68 -5.45
CA THR A 12 14.67 3.86 -5.54
C THR A 12 15.47 5.08 -5.99
N GLU A 13 14.83 5.96 -6.74
CA GLU A 13 15.37 7.24 -7.21
C GLU A 13 14.28 8.31 -7.30
N GLY A 14 14.65 9.57 -7.46
CA GLY A 14 13.75 10.71 -7.54
C GLY A 14 13.81 11.60 -6.30
N GLU A 15 12.69 12.27 -6.01
CA GLU A 15 12.59 13.22 -4.89
C GLU A 15 12.68 12.51 -3.54
N GLY A 16 13.58 12.97 -2.68
CA GLY A 16 13.83 12.43 -1.34
C GLY A 16 12.83 12.91 -0.28
N ILE A 17 11.88 13.77 -0.66
CA ILE A 17 10.93 14.39 0.25
C ILE A 17 10.16 13.31 1.02
N TYR A 18 9.89 13.56 2.30
CA TYR A 18 9.26 12.62 3.24
C TYR A 18 10.02 11.30 3.44
N LYS A 19 11.29 11.20 2.99
CA LYS A 19 12.06 9.96 2.95
C LYS A 19 11.32 8.80 2.27
N ALA A 20 10.44 9.11 1.30
CA ALA A 20 9.71 8.11 0.52
C ALA A 20 10.63 7.21 -0.33
N LEU A 21 11.92 7.54 -0.44
CA LEU A 21 12.94 6.68 -1.05
C LEU A 21 13.52 5.63 -0.09
N GLY A 22 13.26 5.68 1.21
CA GLY A 22 13.71 4.63 2.13
C GLY A 22 15.23 4.58 2.40
N HIS A 23 15.98 5.64 2.09
CA HIS A 23 17.43 5.75 2.33
C HIS A 23 17.80 6.52 3.61
N ASP A 24 16.89 6.57 4.59
CA ASP A 24 17.02 7.32 5.85
C ASP A 24 17.37 8.82 5.71
N SER A 25 17.25 9.37 4.50
CA SER A 25 17.61 10.72 4.10
C SER A 25 16.47 11.39 3.33
N ARG A 26 16.40 12.72 3.41
CA ARG A 26 15.49 13.55 2.59
C ARG A 26 16.11 14.03 1.28
N GLN A 27 17.37 13.66 1.03
CA GLN A 27 18.09 14.06 -0.17
C GLN A 27 17.55 13.32 -1.39
N ASP A 28 17.41 14.06 -2.48
CA ASP A 28 17.05 13.49 -3.77
C ASP A 28 18.12 12.49 -4.23
N LYS A 29 17.66 11.48 -4.97
CA LYS A 29 18.52 10.48 -5.59
C LYS A 29 18.38 10.59 -7.09
N SER A 30 19.41 11.11 -7.75
CA SER A 30 19.46 11.24 -9.21
C SER A 30 19.83 9.95 -9.93
N THR A 31 20.10 8.86 -9.20
CA THR A 31 20.41 7.54 -9.74
C THR A 31 19.77 6.45 -8.89
N PRO A 32 19.47 5.26 -9.46
CA PRO A 32 18.89 4.15 -8.73
C PRO A 32 19.78 3.76 -7.54
N THR A 33 19.26 3.95 -6.33
CA THR A 33 20.01 3.68 -5.10
C THR A 33 19.38 2.50 -4.36
N LEU A 34 20.21 1.58 -3.87
CA LEU A 34 19.75 0.41 -3.13
C LEU A 34 19.02 0.82 -1.84
N VAL A 35 17.83 0.26 -1.60
CA VAL A 35 17.13 0.38 -0.31
C VAL A 35 17.77 -0.60 0.68
N ALA A 36 18.87 -0.18 1.30
CA ALA A 36 19.73 -1.05 2.11
C ALA A 36 19.00 -1.77 3.26
N ASN A 37 17.95 -1.16 3.82
CA ASN A 37 17.14 -1.74 4.90
C ASN A 37 16.34 -2.98 4.46
N LEU A 38 16.11 -3.15 3.15
CA LEU A 38 15.36 -4.27 2.58
C LEU A 38 16.27 -5.22 1.75
N LYS A 39 17.59 -5.02 1.76
CA LYS A 39 18.54 -5.75 0.88
C LYS A 39 18.56 -7.27 1.04
N ASN A 40 18.15 -7.78 2.20
CA ASN A 40 18.14 -9.21 2.52
C ASN A 40 16.75 -9.84 2.34
N LEU A 41 15.81 -9.08 1.76
CA LEU A 41 14.47 -9.53 1.45
C LEU A 41 14.34 -9.69 -0.06
N ASN A 42 13.56 -10.67 -0.46
CA ASN A 42 13.17 -10.85 -1.84
C ASN A 42 11.85 -10.11 -2.06
N ILE A 43 11.92 -8.86 -2.52
CA ILE A 43 10.73 -8.04 -2.79
C ILE A 43 10.08 -8.51 -4.10
N THR A 44 8.77 -8.66 -4.11
CA THR A 44 7.99 -9.14 -5.27
C THR A 44 7.08 -8.07 -5.87
N GLU A 45 6.67 -7.08 -5.08
CA GLU A 45 5.77 -6.02 -5.52
C GLU A 45 6.05 -4.72 -4.76
N ILE A 46 5.84 -3.59 -5.43
CA ILE A 46 6.02 -2.25 -4.87
C ILE A 46 4.83 -1.41 -5.32
N SER A 47 4.31 -0.58 -4.43
CA SER A 47 3.32 0.44 -4.76
C SER A 47 3.66 1.75 -4.06
N CYS A 48 3.35 2.88 -4.70
CA CYS A 48 3.68 4.21 -4.21
C CYS A 48 2.42 5.03 -4.00
N GLY A 49 2.27 5.62 -2.82
CA GLY A 49 1.34 6.72 -2.60
C GLY A 49 2.02 8.07 -2.85
N SER A 50 1.39 9.17 -2.41
CA SER A 50 1.96 10.51 -2.65
C SER A 50 3.25 10.78 -1.91
N THR A 51 3.38 10.23 -0.70
CA THR A 51 4.43 10.57 0.27
C THR A 51 4.99 9.35 0.98
N PHE A 52 4.58 8.15 0.55
CA PHE A 52 4.96 6.88 1.16
C PHE A 52 5.07 5.82 0.07
N THR A 53 5.81 4.76 0.38
CA THR A 53 5.97 3.60 -0.50
C THR A 53 5.73 2.34 0.31
N THR A 54 5.14 1.36 -0.35
CA THR A 54 4.91 0.03 0.19
C THR A 54 5.59 -1.02 -0.67
N ALA A 55 5.93 -2.15 -0.06
CA ALA A 55 6.46 -3.30 -0.76
C ALA A 55 5.96 -4.60 -0.13
N ILE A 56 5.91 -5.65 -0.94
CA ILE A 56 5.63 -7.03 -0.50
C ILE A 56 6.88 -7.87 -0.73
N SER A 57 7.24 -8.73 0.24
CA SER A 57 8.24 -9.79 0.04
C SER A 57 7.62 -11.09 -0.44
N ASP A 58 8.43 -12.01 -0.97
CA ASP A 58 8.03 -13.36 -1.37
C ASP A 58 7.38 -14.19 -0.25
N SER A 59 7.69 -13.88 1.00
CA SER A 59 7.02 -14.42 2.19
C SER A 59 5.64 -13.82 2.48
N GLY A 60 5.14 -12.93 1.63
CA GLY A 60 3.86 -12.24 1.77
C GLY A 60 3.84 -11.15 2.84
N ASN A 61 5.00 -10.67 3.31
CA ASN A 61 5.07 -9.63 4.33
C ASN A 61 5.07 -8.24 3.71
N VAL A 62 4.34 -7.32 4.34
CA VAL A 62 4.19 -5.93 3.88
C VAL A 62 5.17 -5.02 4.60
N TYR A 63 5.81 -4.16 3.83
CA TYR A 63 6.72 -3.11 4.29
C TYR A 63 6.18 -1.74 3.87
N ILE A 64 6.37 -0.73 4.72
CA ILE A 64 5.99 0.65 4.45
C ILE A 64 7.05 1.62 4.95
N TRP A 65 7.28 2.70 4.21
CA TRP A 65 8.12 3.82 4.61
C TRP A 65 7.64 5.13 4.00
N GLY A 66 8.19 6.23 4.49
CA GLY A 66 7.70 7.58 4.20
C GLY A 66 6.59 8.01 5.16
N THR A 67 5.69 8.87 4.72
CA THR A 67 4.66 9.47 5.57
C THR A 67 3.26 9.08 5.09
N LEU A 68 2.62 8.17 5.82
CA LEU A 68 1.19 7.85 5.71
C LEU A 68 0.33 8.63 6.71
N LYS A 69 0.93 9.00 7.87
CA LYS A 69 0.22 9.69 8.95
C LYS A 69 0.11 11.19 8.69
N TRP A 70 -1.04 11.75 9.03
CA TRP A 70 -1.24 13.21 9.04
C TRP A 70 -0.31 13.93 10.01
N SER A 71 0.20 13.22 11.03
CA SER A 71 1.16 13.77 12.00
C SER A 71 2.52 14.14 11.39
N GLY A 72 2.78 13.81 10.12
CA GLY A 72 4.06 14.12 9.47
C GLY A 72 5.22 13.21 9.93
N GLU A 73 4.92 12.14 10.68
CA GLU A 73 5.91 11.15 11.07
C GLU A 73 6.43 10.44 9.81
N VAL A 74 7.76 10.39 9.68
CA VAL A 74 8.42 9.71 8.59
C VAL A 74 8.87 8.36 9.09
N LEU A 75 8.29 7.30 8.55
CA LEU A 75 8.63 5.92 8.88
C LEU A 75 9.84 5.49 8.05
N PRO A 76 10.92 4.95 8.67
CA PRO A 76 11.90 4.19 7.91
C PRO A 76 11.24 2.92 7.33
N PRO A 77 11.86 2.23 6.35
CA PRO A 77 11.43 0.90 5.91
C PRO A 77 11.13 -0.01 7.08
N SER A 78 9.84 -0.27 7.30
CA SER A 78 9.33 -0.97 8.48
C SER A 78 8.25 -1.97 8.08
N ARG A 79 8.26 -3.12 8.75
CA ARG A 79 7.29 -4.19 8.52
C ARG A 79 5.95 -3.86 9.19
N VAL A 80 4.85 -4.04 8.46
CA VAL A 80 3.48 -3.86 8.96
C VAL A 80 3.06 -5.09 9.77
N LYS A 81 3.50 -5.14 11.04
CA LYS A 81 3.42 -6.34 11.89
C LYS A 81 2.01 -6.92 12.09
N CYS A 82 0.96 -6.10 12.02
CA CYS A 82 -0.41 -6.59 12.14
C CYS A 82 -0.84 -7.47 10.96
N LEU A 83 -0.09 -7.48 9.85
CA LEU A 83 -0.31 -8.35 8.70
C LEU A 83 0.62 -9.58 8.68
N ASP A 84 1.51 -9.78 9.67
CA ASP A 84 2.53 -10.84 9.63
C ASP A 84 1.99 -12.27 9.50
N ARG A 85 0.73 -12.51 9.87
CA ARG A 85 0.05 -13.81 9.77
C ARG A 85 -0.83 -13.95 8.53
N ILE A 86 -0.84 -12.95 7.67
CA ILE A 86 -1.65 -12.89 6.47
C ILE A 86 -0.68 -12.85 5.28
N PHE A 87 -0.78 -13.84 4.41
CA PHE A 87 0.03 -13.86 3.19
C PHE A 87 -0.55 -12.87 2.18
N ILE A 88 0.05 -11.69 2.06
CA ILE A 88 -0.37 -10.66 1.11
C ILE A 88 0.24 -10.96 -0.26
N THR A 89 -0.60 -10.91 -1.30
CA THR A 89 -0.23 -11.21 -2.68
C THR A 89 -0.25 -10.00 -3.60
N SER A 90 -0.94 -8.92 -3.22
CA SER A 90 -0.90 -7.65 -3.94
C SER A 90 -1.16 -6.45 -3.04
N ILE A 91 -0.60 -5.30 -3.40
CA ILE A 91 -0.74 -4.04 -2.68
C ILE A 91 -0.96 -2.90 -3.66
N SER A 92 -1.91 -2.03 -3.35
CA SER A 92 -2.20 -0.84 -4.15
C SER A 92 -2.29 0.38 -3.26
N CYS A 93 -1.73 1.50 -3.72
CA CYS A 93 -1.70 2.76 -2.98
C CYS A 93 -2.45 3.84 -3.74
N GLY A 94 -3.38 4.50 -3.06
CA GLY A 94 -3.91 5.78 -3.50
C GLY A 94 -3.02 6.92 -3.00
N THR A 95 -3.54 8.14 -3.00
CA THR A 95 -2.76 9.30 -2.51
C THR A 95 -2.33 9.12 -1.06
N LYS A 96 -3.27 8.74 -0.17
CA LYS A 96 -3.02 8.59 1.27
C LYS A 96 -3.65 7.33 1.89
N HIS A 97 -4.08 6.37 1.07
CA HIS A 97 -4.67 5.12 1.53
C HIS A 97 -4.04 3.92 0.82
N VAL A 98 -4.20 2.74 1.40
CA VAL A 98 -3.63 1.49 0.89
C VAL A 98 -4.69 0.40 0.93
N LEU A 99 -4.70 -0.42 -0.10
CA LEU A 99 -5.36 -1.72 -0.14
C LEU A 99 -4.30 -2.82 -0.19
N ALA A 100 -4.52 -3.90 0.56
CA ALA A 100 -3.73 -5.12 0.47
C ALA A 100 -4.65 -6.33 0.27
N LEU A 101 -4.31 -7.15 -0.72
CA LEU A 101 -5.05 -8.38 -1.05
C LEU A 101 -4.30 -9.59 -0.50
N SER A 102 -4.98 -10.42 0.28
CA SER A 102 -4.42 -11.68 0.76
C SER A 102 -4.57 -12.80 -0.26
N LYS A 103 -3.75 -13.84 -0.12
CA LYS A 103 -3.85 -15.11 -0.87
C LYS A 103 -5.21 -15.79 -0.74
N THR A 104 -5.96 -15.50 0.33
CA THR A 104 -7.29 -16.07 0.57
C THR A 104 -8.41 -15.19 0.00
N GLY A 105 -8.10 -14.16 -0.80
CA GLY A 105 -9.07 -13.26 -1.41
C GLY A 105 -9.70 -12.26 -0.45
N LYS A 106 -9.07 -11.98 0.69
CA LYS A 106 -9.51 -10.96 1.66
C LYS A 106 -8.80 -9.64 1.38
N VAL A 107 -9.52 -8.52 1.52
CA VAL A 107 -8.96 -7.18 1.32
C VAL A 107 -8.81 -6.48 2.66
N TYR A 108 -7.65 -5.86 2.88
CA TYR A 108 -7.33 -5.04 4.04
C TYR A 108 -7.09 -3.61 3.59
N SER A 109 -7.57 -2.64 4.35
CA SER A 109 -7.40 -1.21 4.01
C SER A 109 -6.99 -0.36 5.20
N TRP A 110 -6.16 0.65 4.94
CA TRP A 110 -5.74 1.64 5.94
C TRP A 110 -5.29 2.95 5.29
N GLY A 111 -5.12 3.99 6.11
CA GLY A 111 -4.79 5.35 5.72
C GLY A 111 -5.98 6.29 5.78
N ASP A 112 -6.05 7.18 4.81
CA ASP A 112 -7.06 8.23 4.69
C ASP A 112 -8.46 7.68 4.41
N ASN A 113 -9.46 8.26 5.06
CA ASN A 113 -10.86 7.93 4.85
C ASN A 113 -11.78 9.15 4.64
N THR A 114 -11.25 10.30 4.26
CA THR A 114 -12.04 11.53 4.04
C THR A 114 -13.22 11.32 3.09
N PHE A 115 -13.09 10.41 2.12
CA PHE A 115 -14.14 10.11 1.15
C PHE A 115 -14.68 8.69 1.24
N GLY A 116 -14.39 7.95 2.32
CA GLY A 116 -14.81 6.55 2.46
C GLY A 116 -13.91 5.55 1.72
N GLN A 117 -12.68 5.93 1.37
CA GLN A 117 -11.70 5.08 0.63
C GLN A 117 -11.38 3.75 1.32
N LEU A 118 -11.67 3.62 2.60
CA LEU A 118 -11.41 2.39 3.34
C LEU A 118 -12.47 1.30 3.12
N GLY A 119 -13.65 1.65 2.61
CA GLY A 119 -14.67 0.68 2.18
C GLY A 119 -15.29 -0.15 3.31
N ARG A 120 -15.08 0.24 4.57
CA ARG A 120 -15.61 -0.43 5.76
C ARG A 120 -16.15 0.59 6.77
N ASN A 121 -16.97 0.14 7.71
CA ASN A 121 -17.45 1.01 8.76
C ASN A 121 -16.30 1.50 9.65
N THR A 122 -16.12 2.81 9.70
CA THR A 122 -15.04 3.52 10.39
C THR A 122 -15.57 4.79 11.05
N GLU A 123 -16.90 4.99 11.04
CA GLU A 123 -17.55 6.22 11.49
C GLU A 123 -17.02 7.48 10.79
N GLY A 124 -16.55 7.34 9.55
CA GLY A 124 -15.96 8.42 8.76
C GLY A 124 -14.49 8.74 9.07
N ASN A 125 -13.85 7.98 9.98
CA ASN A 125 -12.50 8.28 10.44
C ASN A 125 -11.41 7.57 9.63
N SER A 126 -10.28 8.26 9.44
CA SER A 126 -9.05 7.68 8.91
C SER A 126 -8.42 6.71 9.92
N HIS A 127 -7.89 5.59 9.45
CA HIS A 127 -7.34 4.53 10.32
C HIS A 127 -5.98 4.09 9.82
N GLN A 128 -4.94 4.19 10.66
CA GLN A 128 -3.57 3.90 10.26
C GLN A 128 -3.19 2.41 10.38
N ILE A 129 -4.05 1.60 10.99
CA ILE A 129 -3.85 0.17 11.16
C ILE A 129 -4.70 -0.57 10.11
N PRO A 130 -4.10 -1.49 9.32
CA PRO A 130 -4.84 -2.39 8.45
C PRO A 130 -5.97 -3.10 9.18
N ALA A 131 -7.16 -3.07 8.58
CA ALA A 131 -8.31 -3.87 8.99
C ALA A 131 -9.01 -4.40 7.74
N GLU A 132 -9.66 -5.55 7.90
CA GLU A 132 -10.38 -6.25 6.84
C GLU A 132 -11.59 -5.44 6.36
N ILE A 133 -11.90 -5.53 5.07
CA ILE A 133 -13.18 -5.11 4.50
C ILE A 133 -14.08 -6.35 4.44
N GLU A 134 -14.87 -6.56 5.50
CA GLU A 134 -15.63 -7.81 5.71
C GLU A 134 -16.71 -8.06 4.64
N ASP A 135 -17.20 -6.99 4.00
CA ASP A 135 -18.25 -7.08 2.98
C ASP A 135 -17.74 -7.60 1.63
N LEU A 136 -16.42 -7.66 1.41
CA LEU A 136 -15.80 -8.17 0.19
C LEU A 136 -15.41 -9.63 0.33
N LYS A 137 -15.76 -10.45 -0.68
CA LYS A 137 -15.46 -11.89 -0.70
C LYS A 137 -14.82 -12.29 -2.02
N SER A 138 -13.87 -13.22 -1.94
CA SER A 138 -13.22 -13.84 -3.10
C SER A 138 -12.64 -12.81 -4.08
N ILE A 139 -11.94 -11.80 -3.57
CA ILE A 139 -11.31 -10.78 -4.41
C ILE A 139 -10.05 -11.34 -5.08
N GLU A 140 -9.87 -11.02 -6.36
CA GLU A 140 -8.71 -11.43 -7.16
C GLU A 140 -7.82 -10.27 -7.59
N ALA A 141 -8.37 -9.05 -7.69
CA ALA A 141 -7.60 -7.86 -7.99
C ALA A 141 -8.09 -6.65 -7.21
N ILE A 142 -7.17 -5.73 -6.92
CA ILE A 142 -7.41 -4.47 -6.23
C ILE A 142 -6.71 -3.33 -6.98
N HIS A 143 -7.28 -2.13 -6.92
CA HIS A 143 -6.64 -0.93 -7.43
C HIS A 143 -7.07 0.31 -6.64
N CYS A 144 -6.17 1.26 -6.47
CA CYS A 144 -6.44 2.54 -5.84
C CYS A 144 -6.32 3.66 -6.87
N GLY A 145 -7.35 4.46 -6.98
CA GLY A 145 -7.22 5.80 -7.54
C GLY A 145 -6.74 6.80 -6.48
N THR A 146 -6.71 8.07 -6.85
CA THR A 146 -6.31 9.18 -5.95
C THR A 146 -7.07 9.16 -4.63
N HIS A 147 -8.40 9.05 -4.72
CA HIS A 147 -9.34 9.11 -3.59
C HIS A 147 -10.44 8.04 -3.68
N HIS A 148 -10.26 7.01 -4.49
CA HIS A 148 -11.21 5.90 -4.61
C HIS A 148 -10.45 4.57 -4.67
N SER A 149 -11.19 3.50 -4.47
CA SER A 149 -10.69 2.14 -4.38
C SER A 149 -11.58 1.24 -5.23
N VAL A 150 -10.98 0.22 -5.81
CA VAL A 150 -11.62 -0.75 -6.71
C VAL A 150 -11.19 -2.16 -6.32
N ALA A 151 -12.12 -3.10 -6.36
CA ALA A 151 -11.84 -4.53 -6.26
C ALA A 151 -12.62 -5.31 -7.32
N LEU A 152 -12.02 -6.40 -7.81
CA LEU A 152 -12.63 -7.36 -8.73
C LEU A 152 -12.72 -8.72 -8.04
N SER A 153 -13.92 -9.30 -7.98
CA SER A 153 -14.12 -10.66 -7.44
C SER A 153 -13.84 -11.75 -8.48
N SER A 154 -13.62 -12.97 -7.99
CA SER A 154 -13.44 -14.18 -8.80
C SER A 154 -14.64 -14.54 -9.67
N ILE A 155 -15.80 -13.93 -9.41
CA ILE A 155 -17.02 -14.12 -10.21
C ILE A 155 -17.27 -12.94 -11.17
N GLY A 156 -16.32 -12.00 -11.27
CA GLY A 156 -16.38 -10.88 -12.21
C GLY A 156 -17.16 -9.66 -11.71
N GLU A 157 -17.52 -9.60 -10.42
CA GLU A 157 -18.14 -8.40 -9.85
C GLU A 157 -17.09 -7.33 -9.54
N ILE A 158 -17.41 -6.08 -9.87
CA ILE A 158 -16.53 -4.93 -9.63
C ILE A 158 -17.15 -4.08 -8.52
N PHE A 159 -16.37 -3.85 -7.46
CA PHE A 159 -16.73 -3.00 -6.33
C PHE A 159 -15.93 -1.72 -6.40
N ILE A 160 -16.59 -0.58 -6.27
CA ILE A 160 -15.95 0.75 -6.28
C ILE A 160 -16.45 1.55 -5.09
N TRP A 161 -15.53 2.16 -4.34
CA TRP A 161 -15.86 3.00 -3.19
C TRP A 161 -14.88 4.17 -3.03
N GLY A 162 -15.24 5.18 -2.26
CA GLY A 162 -14.45 6.41 -2.11
C GLY A 162 -15.08 7.63 -2.81
N HIS A 163 -14.25 8.59 -3.21
CA HIS A 163 -14.66 9.84 -3.83
C HIS A 163 -15.34 9.63 -5.18
N ASN A 164 -16.66 9.85 -5.21
CA ASN A 164 -17.54 10.09 -6.35
C ASN A 164 -17.03 9.63 -7.73
N LEU A 165 -17.40 8.41 -8.15
CA LEU A 165 -17.84 8.11 -9.52
C LEU A 165 -18.82 6.91 -9.47
N ALA A 166 -20.11 7.22 -9.62
CA ALA A 166 -21.25 6.37 -9.99
C ALA A 166 -21.43 5.00 -9.31
N ARG A 167 -22.49 4.92 -8.49
CA ARG A 167 -23.20 3.71 -8.02
C ARG A 167 -22.44 2.79 -7.07
N GLN A 168 -22.71 2.99 -5.78
CA GLN A 168 -22.79 1.87 -4.84
C GLN A 168 -24.00 1.03 -5.26
N CYS A 169 -23.79 -0.13 -5.88
CA CYS A 169 -24.80 -1.16 -6.05
C CYS A 169 -24.34 -2.39 -5.27
#